data_AF-A0A2E4LJH8-F1
#
_entry.id   AF-A0A2E4LJH8-F1
#
_cell.length_a   1.000
_cell.length_b   1.000
_cell.length_c   1.000
_cell.angle_alpha   90.00
_cell.angle_beta   90.00
_cell.angle_gamma   90.00
#
_symmetry.space_group_name_H-M   'P 1'
#
loop_
_entity.id
_entity.type
_entity.pdbx_description
1 polymer ?
#
loop_
_entity_poly.entity_id
_entity_poly.type
_entity_poly.pdbx_seq_one_letter_code
_entity_poly.pdbx_strand_id
1 'polypeptide(L)'
;MTSFNIPNDQENKTLSAPSVLQACIPVTVLVLLLSLSVYLFGEDSSYGPNQIALCVGAAAAALIGWRNGKLWLEIEESIVYGITVAIKPLLILFCVGSLIGSWIMSGTVPTMIYYSLLILDPSIFYSASCIICALIALSIG
;
A
#
# COMPACT_ATOMS: atom_id res chain seq x y z
N MET A 1 52.64 20.18 -6.62
CA MET A 1 52.75 19.09 -7.62
C MET A 1 52.55 17.80 -6.84
N THR A 2 51.43 17.09 -6.86
CA THR A 2 50.34 16.99 -7.84
C THR A 2 49.03 16.76 -7.08
N SER A 3 48.08 17.67 -7.22
CA SER A 3 46.69 17.45 -6.83
C SER A 3 46.16 16.26 -7.61
N PHE A 4 45.88 15.15 -6.93
CA PHE A 4 45.17 14.02 -7.49
C PHE A 4 43.73 14.49 -7.78
N ASN A 5 43.55 14.91 -9.03
CA ASN A 5 42.29 15.33 -9.61
C ASN A 5 41.44 14.05 -9.71
N ILE A 6 40.52 13.87 -8.77
CA ILE A 6 39.49 12.84 -8.85
C ILE A 6 38.60 13.25 -10.03
N PRO A 7 38.55 12.50 -11.14
CA PRO A 7 37.63 12.82 -12.21
C PRO A 7 36.21 12.76 -11.66
N ASN A 8 35.51 13.89 -11.79
CA ASN A 8 34.10 14.04 -11.45
C ASN A 8 33.26 13.38 -12.55
N ASP A 9 33.37 12.06 -12.68
CA ASP A 9 32.54 11.24 -13.57
C ASP A 9 31.18 10.95 -12.93
N GLN A 10 30.58 11.97 -12.29
CA GLN A 10 29.13 12.05 -12.14
C GLN A 10 28.55 12.40 -13.51
N GLU A 11 28.73 11.48 -14.46
CA GLU A 11 28.03 11.50 -15.73
C GLU A 11 26.55 11.56 -15.37
N ASN A 12 25.97 12.71 -15.66
CA ASN A 12 24.55 12.99 -15.65
C ASN A 12 23.86 11.99 -16.57
N LYS A 13 23.66 10.75 -16.09
CA LYS A 13 22.59 9.89 -16.57
C LYS A 13 21.34 10.63 -16.17
N THR A 14 20.84 11.42 -17.13
CA THR A 14 19.46 11.84 -17.22
C THR A 14 18.62 10.56 -17.22
N LEU A 15 18.42 10.00 -16.03
CA LEU A 15 17.48 8.93 -15.76
C LEU A 15 16.14 9.49 -16.21
N SER A 16 15.75 9.14 -17.44
CA SER A 16 14.51 9.60 -18.03
C SER A 16 13.41 9.24 -17.06
N ALA A 17 12.67 10.26 -16.60
CA ALA A 17 11.53 10.05 -15.74
C ALA A 17 10.67 8.96 -16.39
N PRO A 18 10.34 7.87 -15.68
CA PRO A 18 9.49 6.84 -16.24
C PRO A 18 8.22 7.52 -16.75
N SER A 19 7.94 7.37 -18.05
CA SER A 19 6.73 7.93 -18.63
C SER A 19 5.54 7.38 -17.86
N VAL A 20 4.53 8.22 -17.60
CA VAL A 20 3.28 7.81 -16.92
C VAL A 20 2.70 6.54 -17.57
N LEU A 21 2.90 6.40 -18.89
CA LEU A 21 2.51 5.22 -19.66
C LEU A 21 3.22 3.94 -19.20
N GLN A 22 4.50 4.00 -18.84
CA GLN A 22 5.27 2.85 -18.35
C GLN A 22 4.93 2.50 -16.90
N ALA A 23 4.60 3.50 -16.07
CA ALA A 23 4.14 3.28 -14.70
C ALA A 23 2.75 2.64 -14.63
N CYS A 24 1.89 2.89 -15.63
CA CYS A 24 0.58 2.25 -15.73
C CYS A 24 0.68 0.73 -16.02
N ILE A 25 1.71 0.26 -16.74
CA ILE A 25 1.81 -1.15 -17.15
C ILE A 25 1.77 -2.12 -15.96
N PRO A 26 2.63 -2.03 -14.92
CA PRO A 26 2.60 -2.96 -13.80
C PRO A 26 1.32 -2.85 -12.98
N VAL A 27 0.72 -1.65 -12.90
CA VAL A 27 -0.58 -1.43 -12.25
C VAL A 27 -1.69 -2.14 -13.00
N THR A 28 -1.76 -1.98 -14.33
CA THR A 28 -2.77 -2.65 -15.16
C THR A 28 -2.59 -4.17 -15.13
N VAL A 29 -1.36 -4.67 -15.22
CA VAL A 29 -1.06 -6.11 -15.11
C VAL A 29 -1.51 -6.65 -13.74
N LEU A 30 -1.21 -5.93 -12.66
CA LEU A 30 -1.64 -6.30 -11.31
C LEU A 30 -3.17 -6.35 -11.20
N VAL A 31 -3.86 -5.29 -11.63
CA VAL A 31 -5.33 -5.21 -11.55
C VAL A 31 -6.00 -6.32 -12.36
N LEU A 32 -5.50 -6.62 -13.57
CA LEU A 32 -6.01 -7.72 -14.39
C LEU A 32 -5.78 -9.08 -13.72
N LEU A 33 -4.60 -9.32 -13.15
CA LEU A 33 -4.29 -10.58 -12.45
C LEU A 33 -5.13 -10.76 -11.19
N LEU A 34 -5.38 -9.69 -10.44
CA LEU A 34 -6.27 -9.73 -9.27
C LEU A 34 -7.71 -9.99 -9.68
N SER A 35 -8.19 -9.30 -10.70
CA SER A 35 -9.54 -9.50 -11.24
C SER A 35 -9.73 -10.92 -11.77
N LEU A 36 -8.74 -11.46 -12.48
CA LEU A 36 -8.74 -12.84 -12.97
C LEU A 36 -8.67 -13.84 -11.81
N SER A 37 -7.87 -13.58 -10.78
CA SER A 37 -7.79 -14.43 -9.59
C SER A 37 -9.13 -14.52 -8.87
N VAL A 38 -9.83 -13.40 -8.70
CA VAL A 38 -11.17 -13.40 -8.10
C VAL A 38 -12.20 -14.08 -9.01
N TYR A 39 -12.11 -13.88 -10.33
CA TYR A 39 -13.02 -14.52 -11.29
C TYR A 39 -12.87 -16.05 -11.32
N LEU A 40 -11.64 -16.56 -11.22
CA LEU A 40 -11.35 -17.99 -11.33
C LEU A 40 -11.43 -18.73 -9.99
N PHE A 41 -11.02 -18.10 -8.88
CA PHE A 41 -10.89 -18.73 -7.56
C PHE A 41 -11.85 -18.15 -6.51
N GLY A 42 -12.62 -17.11 -6.81
CA GLY A 42 -13.61 -16.55 -5.87
C GLY A 42 -12.99 -16.18 -4.52
N GLU A 43 -13.56 -16.73 -3.45
CA GLU A 43 -13.09 -16.57 -2.07
C GLU A 43 -11.73 -17.22 -1.78
N ASP A 44 -11.35 -18.27 -2.53
CA ASP A 44 -10.04 -18.94 -2.40
C ASP A 44 -8.89 -18.12 -2.99
N SER A 45 -9.20 -17.05 -3.74
CA SER A 45 -8.20 -16.17 -4.36
C SER A 45 -7.22 -15.54 -3.35
N SER A 46 -7.62 -15.41 -2.08
CA SER A 46 -6.79 -14.81 -1.02
C SER A 46 -5.73 -15.76 -0.44
N TYR A 47 -5.87 -17.08 -0.59
CA TYR A 47 -4.97 -18.06 0.02
C TYR A 47 -3.70 -18.34 -0.78
N GLY A 48 -3.57 -17.80 -1.99
CA GLY A 48 -2.40 -18.03 -2.84
C GLY A 48 -2.38 -17.20 -4.13
N PRO A 49 -3.45 -17.24 -4.95
CA PRO A 49 -3.49 -16.55 -6.24
C PRO A 49 -3.13 -15.06 -6.17
N ASN A 50 -3.62 -14.35 -5.14
CA ASN A 50 -3.32 -12.94 -4.92
C ASN A 50 -1.81 -12.70 -4.61
N GLN A 51 -1.18 -13.56 -3.82
CA GLN A 51 0.25 -13.46 -3.50
C GLN A 51 1.10 -13.65 -4.76
N ILE A 52 0.73 -14.62 -5.61
CA ILE A 52 1.37 -14.87 -6.90
C ILE A 52 1.18 -13.66 -7.83
N ALA A 53 -0.02 -13.09 -7.89
CA ALA A 53 -0.31 -11.89 -8.69
C ALA A 53 0.55 -10.70 -8.26
N LEU A 54 0.71 -10.47 -6.96
CA LEU A 54 1.60 -9.44 -6.41
C LEU A 54 3.07 -9.67 -6.79
N CYS A 55 3.56 -10.90 -6.69
CA CYS A 55 4.92 -11.27 -7.12
C CYS A 55 5.13 -11.02 -8.62
N VAL A 56 4.17 -11.39 -9.47
CA VAL A 56 4.25 -11.16 -10.92
C VAL A 56 4.18 -9.67 -11.24
N GLY A 57 3.32 -8.90 -10.55
CA GLY A 57 3.26 -7.44 -10.68
C GLY A 57 4.56 -6.76 -10.27
N ALA A 58 5.19 -7.22 -9.18
CA ALA A 58 6.50 -6.74 -8.73
C ALA A 58 7.60 -7.09 -9.74
N ALA A 59 7.59 -8.30 -10.30
CA ALA A 59 8.52 -8.72 -11.35
C ALA A 59 8.36 -7.87 -12.63
N ALA A 60 7.12 -7.57 -13.03
CA ALA A 60 6.84 -6.68 -14.16
C ALA A 60 7.35 -5.25 -13.90
N ALA A 61 7.14 -4.72 -12.70
CA ALA A 61 7.66 -3.42 -12.29
C ALA A 61 9.21 -3.39 -12.29
N ALA A 62 9.86 -4.44 -11.76
CA ALA A 62 11.31 -4.58 -11.78
C ALA A 62 11.88 -4.69 -13.20
N LEU A 63 11.20 -5.43 -14.09
CA LEU A 63 11.57 -5.54 -15.51
C LEU A 63 11.54 -4.18 -16.22
N ILE A 64 10.51 -3.36 -15.95
CA ILE A 64 10.39 -2.01 -16.52
C ILE A 64 11.47 -1.08 -15.96
N GLY A 65 11.73 -1.15 -14.65
CA GLY A 65 12.84 -0.42 -14.01
C GLY A 65 14.17 -0.75 -14.69
N TRP A 66 14.44 -2.04 -14.91
CA TRP A 66 15.66 -2.48 -15.59
C TRP A 66 15.71 -2.02 -17.05
N ARG A 67 14.60 -2.10 -17.81
CA ARG A 67 14.53 -1.60 -19.20
C ARG A 67 14.73 -0.08 -19.30
N ASN A 68 14.39 0.68 -18.27
CA ASN A 68 14.66 2.11 -18.18
C ASN A 68 16.10 2.43 -17.75
N GLY A 69 16.98 1.43 -17.67
CA GLY A 69 18.40 1.62 -17.39
C GLY A 69 18.74 1.80 -15.91
N LYS A 70 17.81 1.52 -15.00
CA LYS A 70 18.11 1.47 -13.56
C LYS A 70 19.06 0.32 -13.26
N LEU A 71 20.06 0.58 -12.42
CA LEU A 71 20.94 -0.46 -11.93
C LEU A 71 20.14 -1.41 -11.02
N TRP A 72 20.44 -2.70 -11.06
CA TRP A 72 19.81 -3.70 -10.19
C TRP A 72 19.90 -3.30 -8.70
N LEU A 73 21.04 -2.74 -8.30
CA LEU A 73 21.29 -2.29 -6.93
C LEU A 73 20.32 -1.16 -6.50
N GLU A 74 19.96 -0.24 -7.41
CA GLU A 74 18.95 0.80 -7.13
C GLU A 74 17.54 0.20 -6.97
N ILE A 75 17.22 -0.84 -7.75
CA ILE A 75 15.91 -1.52 -7.67
C ILE A 75 15.80 -2.26 -6.33
N GLU A 76 16.85 -2.99 -5.93
CA GLU A 76 16.92 -3.68 -4.65
C GLU A 76 16.79 -2.70 -3.47
N GLU A 77 17.53 -1.59 -3.49
CA GLU A 77 17.43 -0.55 -2.47
C GLU A 77 16.00 0.03 -2.39
N SER A 78 15.35 0.24 -3.53
CA SER A 78 13.96 0.72 -3.60
C SER A 78 12.97 -0.27 -2.97
N ILE A 79 13.18 -1.58 -3.16
CA ILE A 79 12.36 -2.63 -2.54
C ILE A 79 12.52 -2.61 -1.02
N VAL A 80 13.76 -2.56 -0.52
CA VAL A 80 14.06 -2.51 0.92
C VAL A 80 13.49 -1.24 1.56
N TYR A 81 13.61 -0.10 0.87
CA TYR A 81 13.00 1.14 1.29
C TYR A 81 11.47 1.03 1.39
N GLY A 82 10.82 0.45 0.38
CA GLY A 82 9.37 0.24 0.38
C GLY A 82 8.90 -0.61 1.56
N ILE A 83 9.61 -1.70 1.87
CA ILE A 83 9.33 -2.54 3.04
C ILE A 83 9.50 -1.72 4.34
N THR A 84 10.58 -0.96 4.45
CA THR A 84 10.87 -0.13 5.64
C THR A 84 9.76 0.90 5.89
N VAL A 85 9.25 1.55 4.84
CA VAL A 85 8.13 2.49 4.93
C VAL A 85 6.83 1.78 5.37
N ALA A 86 6.59 0.56 4.90
CA ALA A 86 5.39 -0.21 5.22
C ALA A 86 5.35 -0.78 6.65
N ILE A 87 6.51 -1.03 7.28
CA ILE A 87 6.60 -1.59 8.64
C ILE A 87 5.92 -0.69 9.68
N LYS A 88 6.04 0.63 9.56
CA LYS A 88 5.46 1.55 10.56
C LYS A 88 3.93 1.47 10.60
N PRO A 89 3.19 1.61 9.48
CA PRO A 89 1.75 1.33 9.45
C PRO A 89 1.38 -0.10 9.85
N LEU A 90 2.17 -1.10 9.46
CA LEU A 90 1.92 -2.50 9.81
C LEU A 90 1.87 -2.71 11.33
N LEU A 91 2.83 -2.14 12.07
CA LEU A 91 2.85 -2.22 13.53
C LEU A 91 1.64 -1.51 14.17
N ILE A 92 1.19 -0.40 13.60
CA ILE A 92 -0.01 0.31 14.06
C ILE A 92 -1.25 -0.57 13.84
N LEU A 93 -1.42 -1.11 12.62
CA LEU A 93 -2.55 -2.00 12.30
C LEU A 93 -2.55 -3.26 13.17
N PHE A 94 -1.38 -3.81 13.51
CA PHE A 94 -1.25 -4.94 14.42
C PHE A 94 -1.74 -4.61 15.83
N CYS A 95 -1.31 -3.47 16.39
CA CYS A 95 -1.76 -3.01 17.71
C CYS A 95 -3.26 -2.72 17.74
N VAL A 96 -3.77 -1.99 16.75
CA VAL A 96 -5.20 -1.66 16.63
C VAL A 96 -6.04 -2.92 16.44
N GLY A 97 -5.60 -3.88 15.63
CA GLY A 97 -6.27 -5.16 15.43
C GLY A 97 -6.37 -5.97 16.73
N SER A 98 -5.28 -6.06 17.49
CA SER A 98 -5.26 -6.71 18.81
C SER A 98 -6.22 -6.04 19.80
N LEU A 99 -6.25 -4.70 19.80
CA LEU A 99 -7.14 -3.91 20.67
C LEU A 99 -8.61 -4.14 20.32
N ILE A 100 -8.97 -4.04 19.04
CA ILE A 100 -10.34 -4.27 18.55
C ILE A 100 -10.77 -5.71 18.87
N GLY A 101 -9.92 -6.70 18.65
CA GLY A 101 -10.20 -8.10 18.98
C GLY A 101 -10.48 -8.30 20.47
N SER A 102 -9.68 -7.67 21.34
CA SER A 102 -9.86 -7.73 22.79
C SER A 102 -11.19 -7.11 23.24
N TRP A 103 -11.58 -5.97 22.65
CA TRP A 103 -12.85 -5.33 22.97
C TRP A 103 -14.07 -6.07 22.42
N ILE A 104 -13.94 -6.76 21.29
CA ILE A 104 -15.00 -7.64 20.79
C ILE A 104 -15.22 -8.80 21.77
N MET A 105 -14.13 -9.42 22.25
CA MET A 105 -14.23 -10.50 23.25
C MET A 105 -14.84 -10.03 24.58
N SER A 106 -14.51 -8.80 25.02
CA SER A 106 -15.08 -8.19 26.22
C SER A 106 -16.52 -7.68 26.04
N GLY A 107 -17.06 -7.67 24.81
CA GLY A 107 -18.39 -7.11 24.52
C GLY A 107 -18.47 -5.58 24.51
N THR A 108 -17.37 -4.87 24.72
CA THR A 108 -17.32 -3.40 24.76
C THR A 108 -17.67 -2.78 23.41
N VAL A 109 -17.08 -3.28 22.31
CA VAL A 109 -17.37 -2.79 20.95
C VAL A 109 -18.83 -3.05 20.54
N PRO A 110 -19.38 -4.28 20.67
CA PRO A 110 -20.80 -4.54 20.40
C PRO A 110 -21.76 -3.65 21.20
N THR A 111 -21.46 -3.41 22.48
CA THR A 111 -22.27 -2.54 23.35
C THR A 111 -22.27 -1.09 22.88
N MET A 112 -21.10 -0.57 22.48
CA MET A 112 -21.01 0.79 21.93
C MET A 112 -21.82 0.94 20.63
N ILE A 113 -21.82 -0.07 19.75
CA ILE A 113 -22.61 -0.06 18.51
C ILE A 113 -24.12 -0.03 18.84
N TYR A 114 -24.57 -0.87 19.78
CA TYR A 114 -25.98 -0.95 20.17
C TYR A 114 -26.52 0.40 20.65
N TYR A 115 -25.79 1.07 21.56
CA TYR A 115 -26.19 2.39 22.03
C TYR A 115 -26.11 3.48 20.96
N SER A 116 -25.13 3.40 20.05
CA SER A 116 -25.02 4.36 18.94
C SER A 116 -26.23 4.30 18.01
N LEU A 117 -26.72 3.09 17.70
CA LEU A 117 -27.89 2.90 16.83
C LEU A 117 -29.21 3.29 17.49
N LEU A 118 -29.30 3.24 18.82
CA LEU A 118 -30.49 3.71 19.54
C LEU A 118 -30.62 5.25 19.52
N ILE A 119 -29.50 5.96 19.46
CA ILE A 119 -29.46 7.43 19.53
C ILE A 119 -29.56 8.07 18.13
N LEU A 120 -29.12 7.38 17.07
CA LEU A 120 -29.13 7.92 15.71
C LEU A 120 -30.44 7.64 14.96
N ASP A 121 -31.00 8.69 14.36
CA ASP A 121 -32.05 8.55 13.36
C ASP A 121 -31.45 8.10 12.01
N PRO A 122 -32.02 7.09 11.33
CA PRO A 122 -31.48 6.54 10.08
C PRO A 122 -31.40 7.55 8.93
N SER A 123 -32.15 8.65 8.96
CA SER A 123 -32.13 9.68 7.92
C SER A 123 -30.85 10.52 7.92
N ILE A 124 -30.22 10.75 9.08
CA ILE A 124 -29.01 11.58 9.21
C ILE A 124 -27.72 10.77 9.36
N PHE A 125 -27.82 9.44 9.42
CA PHE A 125 -26.72 8.52 9.74
C PHE A 125 -25.47 8.77 8.88
N TYR A 126 -25.61 8.73 7.55
CA TYR A 126 -24.47 8.90 6.64
C TYR A 126 -23.81 10.28 6.74
N SER A 127 -24.62 11.35 6.91
CA SER A 127 -24.09 12.70 7.06
C SER A 127 -23.35 12.87 8.37
N ALA A 128 -23.88 12.32 9.47
CA ALA A 128 -23.21 12.33 10.77
C ALA A 128 -21.90 11.52 10.73
N SER A 129 -21.90 10.33 10.11
CA SER A 129 -20.68 9.53 9.93
C SER A 129 -19.60 10.28 9.14
N CYS A 130 -19.98 10.99 8.08
CA CYS A 130 -19.05 11.80 7.29
C CYS A 130 -18.41 12.91 8.13
N ILE A 131 -19.21 13.64 8.92
CA ILE A 131 -18.73 14.71 9.80
C ILE A 131 -17.80 14.15 10.88
N ILE A 132 -18.17 13.05 11.53
CA ILE A 132 -17.35 12.40 12.57
C ILE A 132 -16.03 11.91 11.98
N CYS A 133 -16.04 11.25 10.81
CA CYS A 133 -14.81 10.85 10.12
C CYS A 133 -13.92 12.05 9.79
N ALA A 134 -14.49 13.15 9.31
CA ALA A 134 -13.74 14.37 9.00
C ALA A 134 -13.10 14.98 10.26
N LEU A 135 -13.82 15.02 11.38
CA LEU A 135 -13.30 15.52 12.66
C LEU A 135 -12.18 14.65 13.22
N ILE A 136 -12.35 13.32 13.18
CA ILE A 136 -11.33 12.38 13.66
C ILE A 136 -10.08 12.45 12.77
N ALA A 137 -10.24 12.51 11.44
CA ALA A 137 -9.13 12.70 10.51
C ALA A 137 -8.35 13.97 10.84
N LEU A 138 -9.04 15.11 10.99
CA LEU A 138 -8.42 16.39 11.37
C LEU A 138 -7.72 16.33 12.74
N SER A 139 -8.25 15.55 13.68
CA SER A 139 -7.67 15.41 15.01
C SER A 139 -6.39 14.56 15.04
N ILE A 140 -6.28 13.56 14.16
CA ILE A 140 -5.10 12.69 14.07
C ILE A 140 -4.02 13.33 13.18
N GLY A 141 -4.43 14.19 12.22
CA GLY A 141 -3.56 14.96 11.34
C GLY A 141 -4.19 15.19 9.97
#